data_AF-A0A9E1VGW9-F1
#
_entry.id   AF-A0A9E1VGW9-F1
#
_cell.length_a   1.000
_cell.length_b   1.000
_cell.length_c   1.000
_cell.angle_alpha   90.00
_cell.angle_beta   90.00
_cell.angle_gamma   90.00
#
_symmetry.space_group_name_H-M   'P 1'
#
loop_
_entity.id
_entity.type
_entity.pdbx_description
1 polymer ?
#
loop_
_entity_poly.entity_id
_entity_poly.type
_entity_poly.pdbx_seq_one_letter_code
_entity_poly.pdbx_strand_id
1 'polypeptide(L)'
;MKNILLIIALFSVSFVLCQNSSSLAESYFREGAYEKASQIYESLEKNNPFNTRYLKRLITCYQETSNYEKAANLLQKKLLNNPSQHYLRIEIGYNFDRQ
;
A
#
# COMPACT_ATOMS: atom_id res chain seq x y z
N MET A 1 -37.20 -15.49 14.89
CA MET A 1 -35.95 -15.53 15.68
C MET A 1 -34.76 -16.08 14.87
N LYS A 2 -34.88 -17.24 14.21
CA LYS A 2 -33.82 -17.84 13.38
C LYS A 2 -33.25 -16.90 12.29
N ASN A 3 -34.12 -16.12 11.63
CA ASN A 3 -33.70 -15.18 10.58
C ASN A 3 -32.96 -13.95 11.13
N ILE A 4 -33.27 -13.52 12.36
CA ILE A 4 -32.58 -12.40 13.02
C ILE A 4 -31.16 -12.82 13.43
N LEU A 5 -31.02 -14.04 13.96
CA LEU A 5 -29.69 -14.61 14.28
C LEU A 5 -28.81 -14.74 13.03
N LEU A 6 -29.39 -15.08 11.88
CA LEU A 6 -28.70 -15.14 10.59
C LEU A 6 -28.23 -13.77 10.11
N ILE A 7 -29.05 -12.73 10.27
CA ILE A 7 -28.68 -11.35 9.92
C ILE A 7 -27.57 -10.82 10.83
N ILE A 8 -27.63 -11.09 12.13
CA ILE A 8 -26.58 -10.71 13.10
C ILE A 8 -25.26 -11.41 12.76
N ALA A 9 -25.30 -12.70 12.39
CA ALA A 9 -24.12 -13.45 11.98
C ALA A 9 -23.51 -12.94 10.65
N LEU A 10 -24.34 -12.51 9.69
CA LEU A 10 -23.86 -11.91 8.44
C LEU A 10 -23.19 -10.54 8.69
N PHE A 11 -23.72 -9.75 9.62
CA PHE A 11 -23.17 -8.44 9.99
C PHE A 11 -21.82 -8.55 10.70
N SER A 12 -21.63 -9.55 11.57
CA SER A 12 -20.35 -9.76 12.27
C SER A 12 -19.23 -10.24 11.34
N VAL A 13 -19.53 -11.07 10.33
CA VAL A 13 -18.56 -11.47 9.31
C VAL A 13 -18.09 -10.26 8.49
N SER A 14 -19.00 -9.34 8.18
CA SER A 14 -18.69 -8.09 7.46
C SER A 14 -17.72 -7.20 8.25
N PHE A 15 -17.84 -7.20 9.58
CA PHE A 15 -16.97 -6.43 10.47
C PHE A 15 -15.55 -7.02 10.57
N VAL A 16 -15.42 -8.35 10.57
CA VAL A 16 -14.11 -9.04 10.55
C VAL A 16 -13.38 -8.83 9.22
N LEU A 17 -14.12 -8.76 8.10
CA LEU A 17 -13.54 -8.44 6.78
C LEU A 17 -13.08 -6.98 6.67
N CYS A 18 -13.54 -6.11 7.56
CA CYS A 18 -13.07 -4.72 7.69
C CYS A 18 -11.86 -4.60 8.65
N GLN A 19 -11.13 -5.69 8.89
CA GLN A 19 -9.84 -5.61 9.55
C GLN A 19 -8.98 -4.60 8.78
N ASN A 20 -8.64 -3.50 9.45
CA ASN A 20 -8.19 -2.28 8.82
C ASN A 20 -6.81 -2.52 8.18
N SER A 21 -6.78 -2.94 6.92
CA SER A 21 -5.58 -3.38 6.20
C SER A 21 -4.48 -2.32 6.21
N SER A 22 -4.86 -1.04 6.23
CA SER A 22 -3.97 0.10 6.43
C SER A 22 -3.26 0.09 7.79
N SER A 23 -3.97 -0.26 8.86
CA SER A 23 -3.39 -0.39 10.21
C SER A 23 -2.43 -1.57 10.29
N LEU A 24 -2.78 -2.71 9.69
CA LEU A 24 -1.90 -3.89 9.65
C LEU A 24 -0.63 -3.63 8.83
N ALA A 25 -0.78 -3.02 7.63
CA ALA A 25 0.36 -2.63 6.80
C ALA A 25 1.29 -1.67 7.54
N GLU A 26 0.74 -0.69 8.26
CA GLU A 26 1.52 0.25 9.05
C GLU A 26 2.21 -0.43 10.25
N SER A 27 1.61 -1.45 10.87
CA SER A 27 2.27 -2.22 11.92
C SER A 27 3.51 -2.93 11.37
N TYR A 28 3.34 -3.72 10.30
CA TYR A 28 4.47 -4.39 9.65
C TYR A 28 5.54 -3.41 9.19
N PHE A 29 5.14 -2.25 8.65
CA PHE A 29 6.08 -1.21 8.26
C PHE A 29 6.93 -0.71 9.44
N ARG A 30 6.30 -0.42 10.58
CA ARG A 30 6.99 0.05 11.79
C ARG A 30 7.86 -1.02 12.44
N GLU A 31 7.50 -2.28 12.27
CA GLU A 31 8.28 -3.45 12.72
C GLU A 31 9.45 -3.78 11.79
N GLY A 32 9.59 -3.08 10.65
CA GLY A 32 10.61 -3.38 9.64
C GLY A 32 10.30 -4.62 8.79
N ALA A 33 9.10 -5.20 8.92
CA ALA A 33 8.63 -6.33 8.13
C ALA A 33 8.17 -5.86 6.73
N TYR A 34 9.09 -5.27 5.97
CA TYR A 34 8.80 -4.56 4.73
C TYR A 34 8.22 -5.45 3.62
N GLU A 35 8.64 -6.71 3.49
CA GLU A 35 8.06 -7.65 2.52
C GLU A 35 6.59 -7.95 2.82
N LYS A 36 6.22 -8.07 4.11
CA LYS A 36 4.82 -8.28 4.51
C LYS A 36 4.01 -7.00 4.31
N ALA A 37 4.59 -5.86 4.66
CA ALA A 37 3.97 -4.56 4.47
C ALA A 37 3.70 -4.28 2.99
N SER A 38 4.65 -4.57 2.09
CA SER A 38 4.49 -4.31 0.65
C SER A 38 3.32 -5.07 0.05
N GLN A 39 3.09 -6.33 0.43
CA GLN A 39 1.94 -7.13 -0.07
C GLN A 39 0.60 -6.45 0.23
N ILE A 40 0.48 -5.83 1.41
CA ILE A 40 -0.76 -5.13 1.78
C ILE A 40 -0.81 -3.74 1.12
N TYR A 41 0.31 -3.01 1.09
CA TYR A 41 0.37 -1.70 0.46
C TYR A 41 0.14 -1.74 -1.05
N GLU A 42 0.50 -2.81 -1.76
CA GLU A 42 0.16 -3.02 -3.17
C GLU A 42 -1.37 -2.99 -3.39
N SER A 43 -2.12 -3.70 -2.56
CA SER A 43 -3.59 -3.71 -2.61
C SER A 43 -4.17 -2.34 -2.24
N LEU A 44 -3.65 -1.71 -1.18
CA LEU A 44 -4.09 -0.40 -0.72
C LEU A 44 -3.85 0.69 -1.77
N GLU A 45 -2.69 0.68 -2.41
CA GLU A 45 -2.31 1.60 -3.49
C GLU A 45 -3.22 1.40 -4.71
N LYS A 46 -3.40 0.15 -5.15
CA LYS A 46 -4.27 -0.19 -6.28
C LYS A 46 -5.71 0.30 -6.07
N ASN A 47 -6.25 0.11 -4.86
CA ASN A 47 -7.63 0.50 -4.54
C ASN A 47 -7.77 2.00 -4.26
N ASN A 48 -6.68 2.70 -3.92
CA ASN A 48 -6.69 4.12 -3.56
C ASN A 48 -5.53 4.85 -4.27
N PRO A 49 -5.52 4.93 -5.61
CA PRO A 49 -4.35 5.37 -6.39
C PRO A 49 -3.96 6.84 -6.17
N PHE A 50 -4.82 7.65 -5.55
CA PHE A 50 -4.55 9.05 -5.21
C PHE A 50 -4.06 9.25 -3.77
N ASN A 51 -4.01 8.18 -2.96
CA ASN A 51 -3.48 8.25 -1.61
C ASN A 51 -1.95 8.15 -1.65
N THR A 52 -1.29 9.31 -1.63
CA THR A 52 0.17 9.42 -1.72
C THR A 52 0.90 8.74 -0.56
N ARG A 53 0.26 8.58 0.61
CA ARG A 53 0.85 7.87 1.74
C ARG A 53 1.04 6.39 1.44
N TYR A 54 0.07 5.73 0.80
CA TYR A 54 0.19 4.32 0.45
C TYR A 54 1.25 4.09 -0.62
N LEU A 55 1.29 4.94 -1.63
CA LEU A 55 2.36 4.90 -2.63
C LEU A 55 3.73 5.06 -1.96
N LYS A 56 3.91 6.10 -1.13
CA LYS A 56 5.18 6.35 -0.45
C LYS A 56 5.61 5.17 0.43
N ARG A 57 4.70 4.63 1.24
CA ARG A 57 4.98 3.45 2.08
C ARG A 57 5.37 2.23 1.24
N LEU A 58 4.69 1.99 0.12
CA LEU A 58 5.02 0.91 -0.80
C LEU A 58 6.41 1.07 -1.41
N ILE A 59 6.74 2.27 -1.90
CA ILE A 59 8.06 2.58 -2.46
C ILE A 59 9.16 2.38 -1.41
N THR A 60 8.96 2.86 -0.18
CA THR A 60 9.91 2.61 0.91
C THR A 60 10.04 1.10 1.20
N CYS A 61 8.94 0.34 1.23
CA CYS A 61 9.05 -1.12 1.43
C CYS A 61 9.89 -1.78 0.33
N TYR A 62 9.73 -1.38 -0.93
CA TYR A 62 10.56 -1.89 -2.01
C TYR A 62 12.03 -1.48 -1.85
N GLN A 63 12.33 -0.25 -1.44
CA GLN A 63 13.69 0.22 -1.23
C GLN A 63 14.40 -0.50 -0.08
N GLU A 64 13.73 -0.69 1.05
CA GLU A 64 14.31 -1.39 2.22
C GLU A 64 14.53 -2.89 1.96
N THR A 65 13.84 -3.45 0.97
CA THR A 65 13.98 -4.85 0.55
C THR A 65 14.81 -5.01 -0.74
N SER A 66 15.54 -3.95 -1.12
CA SER A 66 16.38 -3.91 -2.34
C SER A 66 15.64 -4.19 -3.66
N ASN A 67 14.31 -4.07 -3.68
CA ASN A 67 13.45 -4.20 -4.85
C ASN A 67 13.38 -2.88 -5.65
N TYR A 68 14.52 -2.24 -5.91
CA TYR A 68 14.58 -0.91 -6.51
C TYR A 68 13.98 -0.83 -7.92
N GLU A 69 14.05 -1.92 -8.69
CA GLU A 69 13.45 -1.99 -10.02
C GLU A 69 11.92 -1.94 -9.96
N LYS A 70 11.29 -2.62 -8.98
CA LYS A 70 9.83 -2.55 -8.77
C LYS A 70 9.40 -1.14 -8.40
N ALA A 71 10.15 -0.48 -7.52
CA ALA A 71 9.90 0.91 -7.16
C ALA A 71 10.02 1.85 -8.37
N ALA A 72 11.08 1.70 -9.18
CA ALA A 72 11.30 2.51 -10.38
C ALA A 72 10.15 2.33 -11.39
N ASN A 73 9.77 1.09 -11.70
CA ASN A 73 8.70 0.78 -12.64
C ASN A 73 7.35 1.35 -12.18
N LEU A 74 7.02 1.24 -10.89
CA LEU A 74 5.78 1.80 -10.34
C LEU A 74 5.77 3.33 -10.42
N LEU A 75 6.86 3.99 -10.00
CA LEU A 75 6.99 5.45 -10.04
C LEU A 75 6.94 6.00 -11.46
N GLN A 76 7.62 5.35 -12.41
CA GLN A 76 7.58 5.75 -13.82
C GLN A 76 6.18 5.63 -14.40
N LYS A 77 5.47 4.53 -14.12
CA LYS A 77 4.07 4.36 -14.53
C LYS A 77 3.17 5.45 -13.95
N LYS A 78 3.33 5.79 -12.66
CA LYS A 78 2.58 6.88 -12.02
C LYS A 78 2.85 8.24 -12.67
N LEU A 79 4.12 8.53 -12.97
CA LEU A 79 4.51 9.79 -13.59
C LEU A 79 3.97 9.93 -15.01
N LEU A 80 4.01 8.87 -15.80
CA LEU A 80 3.45 8.85 -17.16
C LEU A 80 1.94 9.10 -17.14
N ASN A 81 1.22 8.52 -16.16
CA ASN A 81 -0.22 8.71 -16.04
C ASN A 81 -0.59 10.11 -15.50
N ASN A 82 0.23 10.71 -14.64
CA ASN A 82 -0.03 12.02 -14.05
C ASN A 82 1.24 12.88 -13.97
N PRO A 83 1.69 13.49 -15.08
CA PRO A 83 2.97 14.22 -15.14
C PRO A 83 3.06 15.46 -14.24
N SER A 84 1.93 16.00 -13.79
CA SER A 84 1.84 17.16 -12.90
C SER A 84 2.21 16.84 -11.43
N GLN A 85 2.30 15.56 -11.06
CA GLN A 85 2.67 15.14 -9.71
C GLN A 85 4.20 15.25 -9.51
N HIS A 86 4.70 16.47 -9.33
CA HIS A 86 6.14 16.75 -9.23
C HIS A 86 6.88 15.94 -8.15
N TYR A 87 6.21 15.59 -7.05
CA TYR A 87 6.81 14.78 -5.98
C TYR A 87 7.30 13.40 -6.47
N LEU A 88 6.71 12.84 -7.53
CA LEU A 88 7.14 11.56 -8.10
C LEU A 88 8.57 11.63 -8.63
N ARG A 89 9.02 12.78 -9.14
CA ARG A 89 10.40 12.96 -9.60
C ARG A 89 11.39 12.91 -8.44
N ILE A 90 10.99 13.39 -7.26
CA ILE A 90 11.79 13.33 -6.04
C ILE A 90 11.92 11.87 -5.60
N GLU A 91 10.82 11.13 -5.54
CA GLU A 91 10.83 9.71 -5.15
C GLU A 91 11.63 8.85 -6.16
N ILE A 92 11.59 9.18 -7.46
CA ILE A 92 12.43 8.54 -8.50
C ILE A 92 13.91 8.80 -8.24
N GLY A 93 14.31 10.05 -8.02
CA GLY A 93 15.69 10.41 -7.72
C GLY A 93 16.19 9.71 -6.46
N TYR A 94 15.37 9.70 -5.40
CA TYR A 94 15.69 8.99 -4.16
C TYR A 94 15.85 7.48 -4.36
N ASN A 95 15.00 6.86 -5.20
CA ASN A 95 15.15 5.45 -5.53
C ASN A 95 16.44 5.13 -6.27
N PHE A 96 16.88 6.00 -7.18
CA PHE A 96 18.16 5.83 -7.88
C PHE A 96 19.37 6.01 -6.98
N ASP A 97 19.31 6.93 -6.00
CA ASP A 97 20.39 7.14 -5.02
C ASP A 97 20.58 5.93 -4.07
N ARG A 98 19.55 5.11 -3.91
CA ARG A 98 19.55 3.92 -3.06
C ARG A 98 20.01 2.63 -3.77
N GLN A 99 20.20 2.65 -5.09
CA GLN A 99 20.67 1.50 -5.91
C GLN A 99 22.18 1.33 -5.84
#